data_AF-A0AAE1JT94-F1
#
_entry.id   AF-A0AAE1JT94-F1
#
_cell.length_a   1.000
_cell.length_b   1.000
_cell.length_c   1.000
_cell.angle_alpha   90.00
_cell.angle_beta   90.00
_cell.angle_gamma   90.00
#
_symmetry.space_group_name_H-M   'P 1'
#
loop_
_entity.id
_entity.type
_entity.pdbx_description
1 polymer ?
#
loop_
_entity_poly.entity_id
_entity_poly.type
_entity_poly.pdbx_seq_one_letter_code
_entity_poly.pdbx_strand_id
1 'polypeptide(L)'
;MTTSMVMASSHKIFLLFFFITFLLFPTTQAQTYIDHNCSSNKKFTANSAFQSDRTTLLSSLASNNATDFNSTTVVGRGDTVYGLFMCRGDVNLTTCHQCVVNATQRLPSDCPVSKEAIVWYDECLLRYSNRSFFSIVDTRPRLGRPNPYNVSNPASFMRTLYDIMNKTADEAAKPAVGEKKYASNARGEILPFRTVFCLAQCTPDLSPSDCRWCLSGTIGDLNLCCDGKEGATVLYPSCYVRYELYPFYLPEAPTPTPPSAIVPLPSSQGKALTYLLKL
;
A
#
# COMPACT_ATOMS: atom_id res chain seq x y z
N MET A 1 36.75 -54.19 5.66
CA MET A 1 35.31 -53.81 5.60
C MET A 1 34.94 -52.61 6.48
N THR A 2 35.88 -51.98 7.21
CA THR A 2 35.56 -50.92 8.19
C THR A 2 35.81 -49.48 7.70
N THR A 3 36.55 -49.27 6.62
CA THR A 3 36.87 -47.93 6.09
C THR A 3 35.76 -47.33 5.22
N SER A 4 34.94 -48.15 4.55
CA SER A 4 33.85 -47.67 3.68
C SER A 4 32.64 -47.10 4.45
N MET A 5 32.42 -47.54 5.70
CA MET A 5 31.26 -47.15 6.50
C MET A 5 31.42 -45.75 7.13
N VAL A 6 32.67 -45.34 7.41
CA VAL A 6 32.98 -44.02 8.00
C VAL A 6 32.83 -42.90 6.96
N MET A 7 33.26 -43.12 5.71
CA MET A 7 33.10 -42.14 4.61
C MET A 7 31.64 -41.84 4.28
N ALA A 8 30.76 -42.86 4.33
CA ALA A 8 29.33 -42.70 4.06
C ALA A 8 28.60 -41.91 5.17
N SER A 9 29.06 -42.04 6.42
CA SER A 9 28.54 -41.29 7.57
C SER A 9 28.88 -39.78 7.46
N SER A 10 30.13 -39.46 7.10
CA SER A 10 30.58 -38.07 6.96
C SER A 10 29.88 -37.31 5.83
N HIS A 11 29.53 -37.98 4.73
CA HIS A 11 28.76 -37.36 3.63
C HIS A 11 27.33 -37.01 4.04
N LYS A 12 26.68 -37.87 4.84
CA LYS A 12 25.31 -37.61 5.34
C LYS A 12 25.27 -36.43 6.31
N ILE A 13 26.29 -36.29 7.17
CA ILE A 13 26.41 -35.15 8.09
C ILE A 13 26.64 -33.84 7.32
N PHE A 14 27.50 -33.87 6.29
CA PHE A 14 27.75 -32.70 5.44
C PHE A 14 26.51 -32.26 4.66
N LEU A 15 25.75 -33.20 4.10
CA LEU A 15 24.49 -32.92 3.41
C LEU A 15 23.42 -32.37 4.37
N LEU A 16 23.36 -32.86 5.61
CA LEU A 16 22.44 -32.36 6.63
C LEU A 16 22.78 -30.91 7.03
N PHE A 17 24.08 -30.61 7.22
CA PHE A 17 24.54 -29.25 7.51
C PHE A 17 24.25 -28.29 6.35
N PHE A 18 24.44 -28.73 5.10
CA PHE A 18 24.13 -27.94 3.91
C PHE A 18 22.61 -27.69 3.76
N PHE A 19 21.77 -28.65 4.13
CA PHE A 19 20.31 -28.46 4.17
C PHE A 19 19.87 -27.51 5.28
N ILE A 20 20.47 -27.60 6.47
CA ILE A 20 20.14 -26.73 7.61
C ILE A 20 20.56 -25.28 7.31
N THR A 21 21.73 -25.06 6.69
CA THR A 21 22.13 -23.71 6.25
C THR A 21 21.22 -23.18 5.15
N PHE A 22 20.72 -24.03 4.24
CA PHE A 22 19.75 -23.63 3.23
C PHE A 22 18.40 -23.21 3.82
N LEU A 23 17.96 -23.85 4.91
CA LEU A 23 16.72 -23.52 5.65
C LEU A 23 16.86 -22.30 6.58
N LEU A 24 18.08 -21.87 6.89
CA LEU A 24 18.38 -20.70 7.71
C LEU A 24 18.55 -19.41 6.89
N PHE A 25 18.52 -19.48 5.55
CA PHE A 25 18.41 -18.26 4.76
C PHE A 25 17.01 -17.67 4.97
N PRO A 26 16.90 -16.40 5.40
CA PRO A 26 15.61 -15.73 5.41
C PRO A 26 15.06 -15.77 3.99
N THR A 27 13.92 -16.41 3.80
CA THR A 27 13.16 -16.32 2.56
C THR A 27 12.74 -14.85 2.43
N THR A 28 13.46 -14.10 1.59
CA THR A 28 13.00 -12.76 1.22
C THR A 28 11.69 -12.96 0.46
N GLN A 29 10.58 -12.50 1.04
CA GLN A 29 9.30 -12.52 0.35
C GLN A 29 9.48 -11.68 -0.92
N ALA A 30 9.38 -12.33 -2.08
CA ALA A 30 9.49 -11.67 -3.36
C ALA A 30 8.40 -10.59 -3.44
N GLN A 31 8.82 -9.36 -3.78
CA GLN A 31 7.89 -8.23 -3.92
C GLN A 31 6.95 -8.50 -5.10
N THR A 32 5.67 -8.20 -4.93
CA THR A 32 4.63 -8.58 -5.90
C THR A 32 4.49 -7.51 -6.96
N TYR A 33 5.08 -7.73 -8.14
CA TYR A 33 4.92 -6.83 -9.29
C TYR A 33 3.47 -6.83 -9.80
N ILE A 34 2.88 -5.64 -9.99
CA ILE A 34 1.52 -5.48 -10.53
C ILE A 34 1.55 -5.06 -11.99
N ASP A 35 2.16 -3.91 -12.29
CA ASP A 35 2.27 -3.38 -13.65
C ASP A 35 3.28 -2.23 -13.74
N HIS A 36 3.55 -1.76 -14.96
CA HIS A 36 4.23 -0.50 -15.21
C HIS A 36 3.58 0.24 -16.39
N ASN A 37 3.90 1.52 -16.51
CA ASN A 37 3.54 2.31 -17.68
C ASN A 37 4.70 3.20 -18.07
N CYS A 38 4.97 3.25 -19.37
CA CYS A 38 5.98 4.11 -19.96
C CYS A 38 5.31 5.09 -20.93
N SER A 39 5.66 6.37 -20.89
CA SER A 39 5.17 7.34 -21.87
C SER A 39 5.68 7.00 -23.27
N SER A 40 4.77 6.75 -24.22
CA SER A 40 5.12 6.46 -25.62
C SER A 40 5.47 7.71 -26.43
N ASN A 41 4.94 8.87 -26.03
CA ASN A 41 5.07 10.15 -26.74
C ASN A 41 6.20 11.04 -26.22
N LYS A 42 6.74 10.77 -25.03
CA LYS A 42 7.84 11.54 -24.43
C LYS A 42 9.05 10.63 -24.29
N LYS A 43 9.95 10.68 -25.27
CA LYS A 43 11.17 9.86 -25.32
C LYS A 43 12.42 10.72 -25.18
N PHE A 44 13.48 10.12 -24.66
CA PHE A 44 14.83 10.68 -24.67
C PHE A 44 15.75 9.81 -25.53
N THR A 45 16.85 10.38 -26.03
CA THR A 45 17.85 9.65 -26.81
C THR A 45 18.73 8.80 -25.88
N ALA A 46 19.04 7.57 -26.27
CA ALA A 46 19.97 6.73 -25.52
C ALA A 46 21.32 7.45 -25.32
N ASN A 47 21.94 7.24 -24.14
CA ASN A 47 23.17 7.89 -23.68
C ASN A 47 23.08 9.43 -23.57
N SER A 48 21.87 9.99 -23.46
CA SER A 48 21.68 11.44 -23.23
C SER A 48 21.93 11.85 -21.78
N ALA A 49 22.10 13.16 -21.57
CA ALA A 49 22.15 13.76 -20.23
C ALA A 49 20.93 13.36 -19.39
N PHE A 50 19.72 13.35 -19.99
CA PHE A 50 18.50 12.91 -19.31
C PHE A 50 18.58 11.48 -18.78
N GLN A 51 19.19 10.55 -19.53
CA GLN A 51 19.37 9.18 -19.06
C GLN A 51 20.27 9.13 -17.81
N SER A 52 21.34 9.92 -17.79
CA SER A 52 22.21 10.07 -16.63
C SER A 52 21.45 10.67 -15.45
N ASP A 53 20.73 11.77 -15.67
CA ASP A 53 19.96 12.48 -14.64
C ASP A 53 18.86 11.58 -14.03
N ARG A 54 18.16 10.80 -14.87
CA ARG A 54 17.21 9.76 -14.43
C ARG A 54 17.89 8.68 -13.60
N THR A 55 19.09 8.23 -13.99
CA THR A 55 19.85 7.22 -13.24
C THR A 55 20.20 7.74 -11.85
N THR A 56 20.70 8.98 -11.77
CA THR A 56 20.98 9.66 -10.49
C THR A 56 19.73 9.77 -9.61
N LEU A 57 18.58 10.15 -10.19
CA LEU A 57 17.31 10.23 -9.48
C LEU A 57 16.91 8.87 -8.88
N LEU A 58 16.95 7.80 -9.68
CA LEU A 58 16.60 6.46 -9.23
C LEU A 58 17.56 5.96 -8.14
N SER A 59 18.86 6.21 -8.26
CA SER A 59 19.83 5.90 -7.20
C SER A 59 19.56 6.67 -5.91
N SER A 60 19.18 7.95 -6.00
CA SER A 60 18.81 8.75 -4.82
C SER A 60 17.57 8.20 -4.12
N LEU A 61 16.52 7.83 -4.87
CA LEU A 61 15.33 7.19 -4.31
C LEU A 61 15.66 5.83 -3.67
N ALA A 62 16.46 5.00 -4.34
CA ALA A 62 16.89 3.70 -3.81
C ALA A 62 17.74 3.81 -2.53
N SER A 63 18.44 4.92 -2.33
CA SER A 63 19.27 5.11 -1.13
C SER A 63 18.48 5.51 0.12
N ASN A 64 17.21 5.91 -0.03
CA ASN A 64 16.37 6.28 1.10
C ASN A 64 15.69 5.03 1.68
N ASN A 65 16.14 4.64 2.87
CA ASN A 65 15.60 3.52 3.64
C ASN A 65 14.89 3.95 4.94
N ALA A 66 14.80 5.25 5.19
CA ALA A 66 14.35 5.80 6.46
C ALA A 66 12.85 6.17 6.45
N THR A 67 12.25 6.25 5.27
CA THR A 67 10.89 6.74 5.06
C THR A 67 10.11 5.83 4.12
N ASP A 68 8.78 5.81 4.26
CA ASP A 68 7.86 5.10 3.38
C ASP A 68 7.32 5.98 2.22
N PHE A 69 7.72 7.25 2.21
CA PHE A 69 7.48 8.18 1.13
C PHE A 69 8.65 9.14 1.02
N ASN A 70 9.14 9.35 -0.20
CA ASN A 70 10.11 10.39 -0.48
C ASN A 70 9.91 10.93 -1.89
N SER A 71 10.20 12.21 -2.07
CA SER A 71 10.28 12.85 -3.39
C SER A 71 11.63 13.51 -3.56
N THR A 72 12.14 13.53 -4.79
CA THR A 72 13.42 14.16 -5.09
C THR A 72 13.42 14.71 -6.52
N THR A 73 14.32 15.66 -6.75
CA THR A 73 14.49 16.34 -8.04
C THR A 73 15.96 16.35 -8.41
N VAL A 74 16.26 16.01 -9.67
CA VAL A 74 17.60 16.17 -10.25
C VAL A 74 17.54 17.28 -11.29
N VAL A 75 18.18 18.41 -10.96
CA VAL A 75 18.42 19.52 -11.90
C VAL A 75 19.76 19.25 -12.58
N GLY A 76 19.73 18.48 -13.66
CA GLY A 76 20.92 18.04 -14.38
C GLY A 76 21.25 18.90 -15.59
N ARG A 77 22.03 18.33 -16.51
CA ARG A 77 22.40 18.96 -17.78
C ARG A 77 21.33 18.77 -18.85
N GLY A 78 20.40 17.83 -18.67
CA GLY A 78 19.20 17.65 -19.49
C GLY A 78 17.98 18.39 -18.94
N ASP A 79 16.78 17.92 -19.27
CA ASP A 79 15.55 18.34 -18.59
C ASP A 79 15.63 17.98 -17.10
N THR A 80 15.01 18.78 -16.24
CA THR A 80 14.85 18.42 -14.83
C THR A 80 14.05 17.13 -14.69
N VAL A 81 14.51 16.21 -13.84
CA VAL A 81 13.83 14.95 -13.55
C VAL A 81 13.22 15.01 -12.15
N TYR A 82 11.93 14.72 -12.06
CA TYR A 82 11.16 14.67 -10.82
C TYR A 82 10.81 13.22 -10.51
N GLY A 83 10.93 12.81 -9.25
CA GLY A 83 10.64 11.44 -8.84
C GLY A 83 10.05 11.36 -7.44
N LEU A 84 9.21 10.35 -7.22
CA LEU A 84 8.81 9.94 -5.88
C LEU A 84 8.61 8.42 -5.81
N PHE A 85 8.68 7.90 -4.60
CA PHE A 85 8.10 6.60 -4.27
C PHE A 85 7.09 6.75 -3.13
N MET A 86 6.17 5.80 -3.05
CA MET A 86 5.28 5.64 -1.91
C MET A 86 5.08 4.15 -1.64
N CYS A 87 5.38 3.72 -0.42
CA CYS A 87 5.09 2.37 0.04
C CYS A 87 3.68 2.29 0.62
N ARG A 88 3.12 1.09 0.62
CA ARG A 88 1.81 0.84 1.21
C ARG A 88 1.85 1.06 2.72
N GLY A 89 0.80 1.65 3.29
CA GLY A 89 0.86 2.21 4.65
C GLY A 89 1.14 1.22 5.78
N ASP A 90 0.82 -0.07 5.61
CA ASP A 90 1.07 -1.17 6.55
C ASP A 90 2.42 -1.88 6.33
N VAL A 91 3.15 -1.56 5.26
CA VAL A 91 4.42 -2.19 4.92
C VAL A 91 5.55 -1.62 5.79
N ASN A 92 6.35 -2.49 6.41
CA ASN A 92 7.51 -2.07 7.20
C ASN A 92 8.62 -1.48 6.31
N LEU A 93 9.50 -0.65 6.90
CA LEU A 93 10.54 0.07 6.16
C LEU A 93 11.53 -0.85 5.42
N THR A 94 11.82 -2.04 5.94
CA THR A 94 12.72 -2.99 5.27
C THR A 94 12.10 -3.50 3.96
N THR A 95 10.85 -3.94 4.01
CA THR A 95 10.10 -4.41 2.84
C THR A 95 9.85 -3.26 1.86
N CYS A 96 9.49 -2.08 2.37
CA CYS A 96 9.35 -0.86 1.57
C CYS A 96 10.63 -0.54 0.78
N HIS A 97 11.77 -0.49 1.46
CA HIS A 97 13.05 -0.21 0.83
C HIS A 97 13.42 -1.27 -0.23
N GLN A 98 13.20 -2.56 0.04
CA GLN A 98 13.40 -3.64 -0.94
C GLN A 98 12.52 -3.44 -2.19
N CYS A 99 11.26 -3.05 -2.02
CA CYS A 99 10.36 -2.73 -3.12
C CYS A 99 10.89 -1.56 -3.97
N VAL A 100 11.33 -0.48 -3.32
CA VAL A 100 11.89 0.70 -4.00
C VAL A 100 13.16 0.33 -4.78
N VAL A 101 14.07 -0.45 -4.20
CA VAL A 101 15.27 -0.95 -4.91
C VAL A 101 14.87 -1.78 -6.13
N ASN A 102 13.92 -2.70 -6.01
CA ASN A 102 13.44 -3.49 -7.15
C ASN A 102 12.80 -2.62 -8.24
N ALA A 103 11.98 -1.65 -7.86
CA ALA A 103 11.35 -0.70 -8.77
C ALA A 103 12.38 0.13 -9.55
N THR A 104 13.42 0.65 -8.87
CA THR A 104 14.49 1.43 -9.49
C THR A 104 15.35 0.61 -10.45
N GLN A 105 15.55 -0.69 -10.18
CA GLN A 105 16.27 -1.60 -11.08
C GLN A 105 15.42 -2.01 -12.30
N ARG A 106 14.10 -2.14 -12.12
CA ARG A 106 13.18 -2.61 -13.16
C ARG A 106 12.86 -1.54 -14.21
N LEU A 107 12.60 -0.30 -13.78
CA LEU A 107 12.17 0.77 -14.68
C LEU A 107 13.12 1.06 -15.85
N PRO A 108 14.46 1.03 -15.71
CA PRO A 108 15.36 1.19 -16.85
C PRO A 108 15.25 0.08 -17.90
N SER A 109 14.89 -1.14 -17.50
CA SER A 109 14.68 -2.27 -18.41
C SER A 109 13.33 -2.18 -19.11
N ASP A 110 12.27 -1.93 -18.34
CA ASP A 110 10.89 -1.92 -18.83
C ASP A 110 10.57 -0.63 -19.61
N CYS A 111 11.17 0.50 -19.22
CA CYS A 111 11.01 1.81 -19.84
C CYS A 111 12.37 2.40 -20.29
N PRO A 112 13.01 1.83 -21.34
CA PRO A 112 14.41 2.12 -21.66
C PRO A 112 14.66 3.56 -22.09
N VAL A 113 13.69 4.19 -22.78
CA VAL A 113 13.85 5.51 -23.42
C VAL A 113 12.75 6.50 -23.07
N SER A 114 11.91 6.21 -22.08
CA SER A 114 10.73 7.01 -21.75
C SER A 114 11.08 8.10 -20.73
N LYS A 115 10.65 9.35 -20.98
CA LYS A 115 10.87 10.46 -20.04
C LYS A 115 9.95 10.43 -18.83
N GLU A 116 8.84 9.70 -18.93
CA GLU A 116 7.90 9.50 -17.83
C GLU A 116 7.61 8.01 -17.69
N ALA A 117 7.66 7.53 -16.45
CA ALA A 117 7.31 6.16 -16.15
C ALA A 117 6.80 6.02 -14.71
N ILE A 118 5.97 5.01 -14.52
CA ILE A 118 5.50 4.57 -13.21
C ILE A 118 5.54 3.04 -13.16
N VAL A 119 5.88 2.48 -12.01
CA VAL A 119 5.76 1.06 -11.71
C VAL A 119 4.97 0.90 -10.42
N TRP A 120 4.11 -0.11 -10.38
CA TRP A 120 3.36 -0.51 -9.21
C TRP A 120 3.74 -1.95 -8.82
N TYR A 121 4.10 -2.09 -7.56
CA TYR A 121 4.14 -3.33 -6.81
C TYR A 121 3.01 -3.30 -5.77
N ASP A 122 2.71 -4.44 -5.15
CA ASP A 122 1.73 -4.47 -4.06
C ASP A 122 2.21 -3.71 -2.82
N GLU A 123 3.53 -3.62 -2.65
CA GLU A 123 4.18 -3.00 -1.50
C GLU A 123 4.58 -1.55 -1.71
N CYS A 124 4.76 -1.11 -2.97
CA CYS A 124 5.13 0.27 -3.29
C CYS A 124 4.81 0.67 -4.74
N LEU A 125 4.76 1.98 -4.98
CA LEU A 125 4.85 2.55 -6.31
C LEU A 125 6.07 3.46 -6.41
N LEU A 126 6.62 3.58 -7.62
CA LEU A 126 7.67 4.56 -7.93
C LEU A 126 7.37 5.18 -9.29
N ARG A 127 7.48 6.51 -9.37
CA ARG A 127 7.28 7.24 -10.62
C ARG A 127 8.33 8.33 -10.83
N TYR A 128 8.67 8.57 -12.10
CA TYR A 128 9.50 9.70 -12.52
C TYR A 128 8.93 10.39 -13.77
N SER A 129 9.35 11.63 -13.99
CA SER A 129 8.87 12.49 -15.08
C SER A 129 9.81 13.65 -15.37
N ASN A 130 9.74 14.21 -16.58
CA ASN A 130 10.39 15.48 -16.93
C ASN A 130 9.50 16.73 -16.70
N ARG A 131 8.27 16.54 -16.22
CA ARG A 131 7.41 17.60 -15.65
C ARG A 131 7.27 17.39 -14.15
N SER A 132 7.17 18.48 -13.40
CA SER A 132 6.76 18.42 -12.00
C SER A 132 5.34 17.87 -11.89
N PHE A 133 5.13 16.97 -10.93
CA PHE A 133 3.83 16.38 -10.62
C PHE A 133 3.53 16.40 -9.11
N PHE A 134 4.39 17.03 -8.31
CA PHE A 134 4.24 17.08 -6.85
C PHE A 134 3.03 17.93 -6.48
N SER A 135 2.26 17.44 -5.51
CA SER A 135 1.03 18.08 -5.02
C SER A 135 -0.03 18.30 -6.09
N ILE A 136 0.05 17.59 -7.23
CA ILE A 136 -0.92 17.62 -8.32
C ILE A 136 -1.56 16.24 -8.42
N VAL A 137 -2.89 16.19 -8.48
CA VAL A 137 -3.60 14.94 -8.70
C VAL A 137 -3.42 14.50 -10.15
N ASP A 138 -2.77 13.36 -10.33
CA ASP A 138 -2.67 12.68 -11.60
C ASP A 138 -3.53 11.42 -11.56
N THR A 139 -4.45 11.29 -12.52
CA THR A 139 -5.38 10.15 -12.64
C THR A 139 -4.99 9.22 -13.81
N ARG A 140 -3.91 9.57 -14.53
CA ARG A 140 -3.46 8.83 -15.72
C ARG A 140 -1.96 8.54 -15.65
N PRO A 141 -1.53 7.33 -16.03
CA PRO A 141 -2.34 6.16 -16.47
C PRO A 141 -3.27 5.61 -15.38
N ARG A 142 -4.43 5.07 -15.79
CA ARG A 142 -5.35 4.36 -14.90
C ARG A 142 -5.28 2.87 -15.13
N LEU A 143 -5.32 2.08 -14.07
CA LEU A 143 -5.26 0.63 -14.15
C LEU A 143 -6.28 -0.02 -13.23
N GLY A 144 -7.12 -0.89 -13.79
CA GLY A 144 -8.00 -1.78 -13.04
C GLY A 144 -7.48 -3.21 -13.06
N ARG A 145 -7.49 -3.88 -11.91
CA ARG A 145 -7.12 -5.29 -11.74
C ARG A 145 -8.23 -6.00 -10.98
N PRO A 146 -9.20 -6.60 -11.70
CA PRO A 146 -10.25 -7.37 -11.07
C PRO A 146 -9.72 -8.71 -10.56
N ASN A 147 -10.25 -9.17 -9.43
CA ASN A 147 -10.16 -10.56 -9.02
C ASN A 147 -10.87 -11.43 -10.08
N PRO A 148 -10.36 -12.63 -10.40
CA PRO A 148 -10.98 -13.50 -11.40
C PRO A 148 -12.39 -13.97 -10.99
N TYR A 149 -12.68 -14.05 -9.68
CA TYR A 149 -13.94 -14.58 -9.15
C TYR A 149 -15.04 -13.51 -9.07
N ASN A 150 -16.27 -13.97 -9.26
CA ASN A 150 -17.47 -13.13 -9.19
C ASN A 150 -18.24 -13.42 -7.89
N VAL A 151 -18.89 -12.39 -7.34
CA VAL A 151 -19.83 -12.57 -6.24
C VAL A 151 -21.19 -13.06 -6.74
N SER A 152 -21.92 -13.80 -5.90
CA SER A 152 -23.24 -14.34 -6.26
C SER A 152 -24.35 -13.29 -6.39
N ASN A 153 -24.25 -12.17 -5.66
CA ASN A 153 -25.22 -11.05 -5.72
C ASN A 153 -24.50 -9.71 -5.94
N PRO A 154 -24.14 -9.38 -7.19
CA PRO A 154 -23.38 -8.18 -7.52
C PRO A 154 -24.01 -6.89 -7.03
N ALA A 155 -25.31 -6.69 -7.26
CA ALA A 155 -25.98 -5.43 -6.93
C ALA A 155 -25.96 -5.11 -5.43
N SER A 156 -26.27 -6.10 -4.58
CA SER A 156 -26.23 -5.91 -3.12
C SER A 156 -24.79 -5.76 -2.62
N PHE A 157 -23.88 -6.56 -3.16
CA PHE A 157 -22.47 -6.53 -2.76
C PHE A 157 -21.82 -5.18 -3.09
N MET A 158 -21.97 -4.71 -4.33
CA MET A 158 -21.35 -3.46 -4.78
C MET A 158 -21.88 -2.25 -4.01
N ARG A 159 -23.18 -2.22 -3.66
CA ARG A 159 -23.73 -1.16 -2.81
C ARG A 159 -23.00 -1.07 -1.47
N THR A 160 -22.90 -2.19 -0.77
CA THR A 160 -22.20 -2.24 0.53
C THR A 160 -20.71 -1.95 0.40
N LEU A 161 -20.07 -2.45 -0.67
CA LEU A 161 -18.67 -2.17 -0.97
C LEU A 161 -18.43 -0.66 -1.14
N TYR A 162 -19.28 0.04 -1.90
CA TYR A 162 -19.14 1.49 -2.10
C TYR A 162 -19.27 2.26 -0.79
N ASP A 163 -20.17 1.87 0.11
CA ASP A 163 -20.32 2.50 1.42
C ASP A 163 -19.06 2.31 2.28
N ILE A 164 -18.49 1.10 2.28
CA ILE A 164 -17.27 0.79 3.05
C ILE A 164 -16.07 1.53 2.45
N MET A 165 -15.89 1.46 1.13
CA MET A 165 -14.77 2.12 0.42
C MET A 165 -14.80 3.63 0.58
N ASN A 166 -15.99 4.26 0.54
CA ASN A 166 -16.09 5.70 0.77
C ASN A 166 -15.67 6.08 2.19
N LYS A 167 -16.10 5.32 3.21
CA LYS A 167 -15.65 5.54 4.59
C LYS A 167 -14.14 5.35 4.72
N THR A 168 -13.58 4.30 4.13
CA THR A 168 -12.12 4.08 4.12
C THR A 168 -11.39 5.23 3.42
N ALA A 169 -11.92 5.75 2.32
CA ALA A 169 -11.35 6.88 1.61
C ALA A 169 -11.45 8.19 2.40
N ASP A 170 -12.54 8.41 3.14
CA ASP A 170 -12.67 9.54 4.05
C ASP A 170 -11.57 9.50 5.12
N GLU A 171 -11.35 8.35 5.77
CA GLU A 171 -10.29 8.17 6.77
C GLU A 171 -8.90 8.39 6.17
N ALA A 172 -8.60 7.79 5.01
CA ALA A 172 -7.31 7.91 4.35
C ALA A 172 -6.96 9.37 3.97
N ALA A 173 -7.98 10.20 3.73
CA ALA A 173 -7.81 11.58 3.29
C ALA A 173 -7.68 12.60 4.43
N LYS A 174 -8.03 12.24 5.68
CA LYS A 174 -7.96 13.15 6.84
C LYS A 174 -6.58 13.74 7.13
N PRO A 175 -5.47 12.97 7.06
CA PRO A 175 -4.15 13.47 7.46
C PRO A 175 -3.71 14.70 6.66
N ALA A 176 -2.91 15.56 7.28
CA ALA A 176 -2.39 16.78 6.67
C ALA A 176 -1.43 16.49 5.51
N VAL A 177 -1.00 17.54 4.79
CA VAL A 177 0.04 17.40 3.75
C VAL A 177 1.34 16.92 4.40
N GLY A 178 1.99 15.94 3.77
CA GLY A 178 3.22 15.32 4.27
C GLY A 178 3.00 14.18 5.27
N GLU A 179 1.79 14.02 5.80
CA GLU A 179 1.44 12.88 6.64
C GLU A 179 1.01 11.67 5.81
N LYS A 180 1.16 10.46 6.37
CA LYS A 180 0.75 9.21 5.73
C LYS A 180 -0.76 9.21 5.49
N LYS A 181 -1.18 9.17 4.22
CA LYS A 181 -2.59 9.15 3.78
C LYS A 181 -3.04 7.74 3.43
N TYR A 182 -3.22 6.93 4.47
CA TYR A 182 -3.57 5.52 4.36
C TYR A 182 -4.71 5.21 5.32
N ALA A 183 -5.66 4.40 4.89
CA ALA A 183 -6.59 3.73 5.78
C ALA A 183 -6.89 2.33 5.28
N SER A 184 -7.09 1.44 6.23
CA SER A 184 -7.63 0.10 5.98
C SER A 184 -8.88 -0.10 6.83
N ASN A 185 -9.81 -0.90 6.32
CA ASN A 185 -11.03 -1.18 7.04
C ASN A 185 -11.41 -2.64 6.86
N ALA A 186 -11.29 -3.41 7.94
CA ALA A 186 -11.95 -4.70 8.07
C ALA A 186 -13.24 -4.47 8.87
N ARG A 187 -14.26 -3.89 8.25
CA ARG A 187 -15.56 -3.70 8.92
C ARG A 187 -16.69 -4.39 8.18
N GLY A 188 -17.31 -5.31 8.90
CA GLY A 188 -18.68 -5.76 8.67
C GLY A 188 -18.79 -6.93 7.72
N GLU A 189 -19.32 -8.03 8.25
CA GLU A 189 -19.94 -9.09 7.47
C GLU A 189 -20.89 -8.47 6.43
N ILE A 190 -20.51 -8.47 5.14
CA ILE A 190 -21.43 -8.05 4.07
C ILE A 190 -22.53 -9.11 3.88
N LEU A 191 -22.17 -10.35 4.20
CA LEU A 191 -22.98 -11.55 4.29
C LEU A 191 -22.61 -12.21 5.62
N PRO A 192 -23.48 -13.01 6.26
CA PRO A 192 -23.24 -13.63 7.58
C PRO A 192 -21.94 -14.47 7.70
N PHE A 193 -21.13 -14.58 6.63
CA PHE A 193 -19.90 -15.37 6.59
C PHE A 193 -18.74 -14.75 5.75
N ARG A 194 -18.83 -13.50 5.27
CA ARG A 194 -17.73 -12.89 4.47
C ARG A 194 -17.43 -11.44 4.84
N THR A 195 -16.21 -11.22 5.31
CA THR A 195 -15.63 -9.90 5.60
C THR A 195 -15.00 -9.33 4.34
N VAL A 196 -15.26 -8.06 4.04
CA VAL A 196 -14.52 -7.32 3.01
C VAL A 196 -13.39 -6.55 3.67
N PHE A 197 -12.21 -6.70 3.09
CA PHE A 197 -11.01 -5.97 3.46
C PHE A 197 -10.85 -4.84 2.44
N CYS A 198 -10.92 -3.59 2.89
CA CYS A 198 -10.77 -2.42 2.03
C CYS A 198 -9.51 -1.64 2.41
N LEU A 199 -8.85 -1.07 1.40
CA LEU A 199 -7.70 -0.19 1.54
C LEU A 199 -7.89 1.02 0.62
N ALA A 200 -7.60 2.21 1.14
CA ALA A 200 -7.49 3.44 0.36
C ALA A 200 -6.19 4.16 0.71
N GLN A 201 -5.49 4.68 -0.30
CA GLN A 201 -4.23 5.38 -0.07
C GLN A 201 -3.96 6.46 -1.13
N CYS A 202 -3.38 7.58 -0.70
CA CYS A 202 -2.91 8.69 -1.55
C CYS A 202 -1.42 8.97 -1.33
N THR A 203 -0.78 9.61 -2.31
CA THR A 203 0.55 10.17 -2.11
C THR A 203 0.51 11.29 -1.04
N PRO A 204 1.39 11.26 -0.02
CA PRO A 204 1.40 12.23 1.08
C PRO A 204 1.52 13.71 0.69
N ASP A 205 2.03 14.01 -0.52
CA ASP A 205 2.18 15.36 -1.04
C ASP A 205 0.86 16.05 -1.43
N LEU A 206 -0.27 15.32 -1.43
CA LEU A 206 -1.59 15.88 -1.74
C LEU A 206 -2.24 16.59 -0.53
N SER A 207 -3.10 17.56 -0.81
CA SER A 207 -4.01 18.09 0.22
C SER A 207 -5.06 17.04 0.63
N PRO A 208 -5.69 17.16 1.81
CA PRO A 208 -6.83 16.31 2.18
C PRO A 208 -7.94 16.26 1.12
N SER A 209 -8.31 17.41 0.56
CA SER A 209 -9.33 17.51 -0.48
C SER A 209 -8.91 16.82 -1.78
N ASP A 210 -7.67 17.02 -2.21
CA ASP A 210 -7.15 16.41 -3.44
C ASP A 210 -7.02 14.89 -3.32
N CYS A 211 -6.58 14.41 -2.15
CA CYS A 211 -6.56 12.98 -1.85
C CYS A 211 -7.97 12.39 -1.93
N ARG A 212 -8.96 13.02 -1.27
CA ARG A 212 -10.32 12.51 -1.30
C ARG A 212 -10.94 12.53 -2.69
N TRP A 213 -10.66 13.58 -3.46
CA TRP A 213 -11.10 13.68 -4.84
C TRP A 213 -10.49 12.56 -5.71
N CYS A 214 -9.18 12.32 -5.57
CA CYS A 214 -8.49 11.24 -6.26
C CYS A 214 -9.11 9.87 -5.95
N LEU A 215 -9.32 9.58 -4.65
CA LEU A 215 -9.91 8.32 -4.19
C LEU A 215 -11.35 8.14 -4.66
N SER A 216 -12.11 9.23 -4.77
CA SER A 216 -13.46 9.18 -5.37
C SER A 216 -13.40 8.74 -6.83
N GLY A 217 -12.37 9.16 -7.56
CA GLY A 217 -12.11 8.73 -8.93
C GLY A 217 -11.77 7.24 -9.04
N THR A 218 -10.90 6.71 -8.19
CA THR A 218 -10.54 5.28 -8.22
C THR A 218 -11.70 4.38 -7.76
N ILE A 219 -12.50 4.83 -6.79
CA ILE A 219 -13.75 4.17 -6.39
C ILE A 219 -14.75 4.17 -7.55
N GLY A 220 -14.92 5.31 -8.23
CA GLY A 220 -15.80 5.42 -9.39
C GLY A 220 -15.45 4.43 -10.49
N ASP A 221 -14.15 4.27 -10.79
CA ASP A 221 -13.66 3.37 -11.84
C ASP A 221 -13.85 1.87 -11.53
N LEU A 222 -14.26 1.49 -10.31
CA LEU A 222 -14.65 0.11 -9.99
C LEU A 222 -15.81 -0.38 -10.86
N ASN A 223 -16.76 0.49 -11.22
CA ASN A 223 -17.87 0.10 -12.09
C ASN A 223 -17.41 -0.20 -13.53
N LEU A 224 -16.26 0.35 -13.96
CA LEU A 224 -15.75 0.20 -15.31
C LEU A 224 -14.95 -1.09 -15.49
N CYS A 225 -14.18 -1.49 -14.48
CA CYS A 225 -13.26 -2.62 -14.59
C CYS A 225 -13.71 -3.88 -13.86
N CYS A 226 -14.56 -3.71 -12.84
CA CYS A 226 -14.53 -4.60 -11.69
C CYS A 226 -15.92 -4.84 -11.08
N ASP A 227 -16.98 -4.55 -11.83
CA ASP A 227 -18.36 -4.77 -11.38
C ASP A 227 -18.62 -6.25 -11.07
N GLY A 228 -19.22 -6.52 -9.90
CA GLY A 228 -19.54 -7.87 -9.44
C GLY A 228 -18.35 -8.78 -9.12
N LYS A 229 -17.14 -8.24 -8.94
CA LYS A 229 -15.94 -9.01 -8.58
C LYS A 229 -15.79 -9.19 -7.07
N GLU A 230 -15.22 -10.33 -6.66
CA GLU A 230 -14.89 -10.59 -5.24
C GLU A 230 -13.79 -9.65 -4.71
N GLY A 231 -12.97 -9.09 -5.59
CA GLY A 231 -11.91 -8.17 -5.26
C GLY A 231 -11.51 -7.33 -6.46
N ALA A 232 -10.85 -6.22 -6.20
CA ALA A 232 -10.18 -5.45 -7.24
C ALA A 232 -9.14 -4.49 -6.66
N THR A 233 -8.17 -4.14 -7.50
CA THR A 233 -7.28 -2.98 -7.28
C THR A 233 -7.49 -1.97 -8.40
N VAL A 234 -7.66 -0.68 -8.07
CA VAL A 234 -7.72 0.43 -9.04
C VAL A 234 -6.63 1.44 -8.71
N LEU A 235 -5.69 1.62 -9.64
CA LEU A 235 -4.46 2.39 -9.44
C LEU A 235 -4.46 3.63 -10.33
N TYR A 236 -4.31 4.80 -9.71
CA TYR A 236 -3.82 6.02 -10.32
C TYR A 236 -2.38 6.31 -9.86
N PRO A 237 -1.67 7.25 -10.50
CA PRO A 237 -0.35 7.65 -10.02
C PRO A 237 -0.34 8.37 -8.67
N SER A 238 -1.45 9.03 -8.31
CA SER A 238 -1.54 9.81 -7.06
C SER A 238 -2.34 9.12 -5.94
N CYS A 239 -3.13 8.09 -6.25
CA CYS A 239 -3.90 7.35 -5.26
C CYS A 239 -4.36 5.99 -5.80
N TYR A 240 -4.80 5.10 -4.92
CA TYR A 240 -5.40 3.84 -5.31
C TYR A 240 -6.33 3.29 -4.23
N VAL A 241 -7.17 2.34 -4.65
CA VAL A 241 -8.00 1.55 -3.75
C VAL A 241 -7.84 0.07 -4.05
N ARG A 242 -7.99 -0.76 -3.01
CA ARG A 242 -8.03 -2.21 -3.13
C ARG A 242 -9.10 -2.79 -2.21
N TYR A 243 -9.83 -3.78 -2.70
CA TYR A 243 -10.65 -4.63 -1.84
C TYR A 243 -10.50 -6.10 -2.21
N GLU A 244 -10.67 -6.96 -1.22
CA GLU A 244 -10.69 -8.41 -1.37
C GLU A 244 -11.59 -9.05 -0.30
N LEU A 245 -11.98 -10.32 -0.49
CA LEU A 245 -12.66 -11.14 0.52
C LEU A 245 -11.68 -11.93 1.41
N TYR A 246 -10.39 -11.66 1.30
CA TYR A 246 -9.32 -12.23 2.10
C TYR A 246 -8.40 -11.12 2.62
N PRO A 247 -7.74 -11.30 3.78
CA PRO A 247 -6.81 -10.31 4.31
C PRO A 247 -5.56 -10.17 3.42
N PHE A 248 -5.17 -8.94 3.10
CA PHE A 248 -3.96 -8.62 2.31
C PHE A 248 -3.08 -7.51 2.91
N TYR A 249 -3.47 -6.98 4.07
CA TYR A 249 -2.70 -6.02 4.86
C TYR A 249 -2.56 -6.51 6.30
N LEU A 250 -1.54 -6.03 7.00
CA LEU A 250 -1.42 -6.26 8.43
C LEU A 250 -2.52 -5.49 9.16
N PRO A 251 -3.26 -6.10 10.10
CA PRO A 251 -4.26 -5.39 10.87
C PRO A 251 -3.60 -4.25 11.64
N GLU A 252 -4.19 -3.05 11.57
CA GLU A 252 -3.80 -1.95 12.45
C GLU A 252 -3.90 -2.42 13.90
N ALA A 253 -2.85 -2.17 14.68
CA ALA A 253 -2.90 -2.42 16.12
C ALA A 253 -4.09 -1.62 16.69
N PRO A 254 -4.94 -2.22 17.54
CA PRO A 254 -6.05 -1.51 18.12
C PRO A 254 -5.51 -0.26 18.83
N THR A 255 -6.01 0.92 18.47
CA THR A 255 -5.75 2.15 19.22
C THR A 255 -6.07 1.88 20.69
N PRO A 256 -5.16 2.18 21.64
CA PRO A 256 -5.46 2.01 23.05
C PRO A 256 -6.71 2.82 23.36
N THR A 257 -7.79 2.12 23.74
CA THR A 257 -9.00 2.77 24.24
C THR A 257 -8.60 3.74 25.35
N PRO A 258 -9.02 5.00 25.31
CA PRO A 258 -8.86 5.90 26.45
C PRO A 258 -9.43 5.18 27.69
N PRO A 259 -8.73 5.19 28.84
CA PRO A 259 -9.30 4.60 30.04
C PRO A 259 -10.67 5.24 30.29
N SER A 260 -11.71 4.41 30.30
CA SER A 260 -13.07 4.86 30.61
C SER A 260 -13.01 5.68 31.90
N ALA A 261 -13.41 6.94 31.81
CA ALA A 261 -13.57 7.77 32.99
C ALA A 261 -14.52 7.04 33.95
N ILE A 262 -14.01 6.73 35.14
CA ILE A 262 -14.81 6.18 36.23
C ILE A 262 -15.89 7.22 36.53
N VAL A 263 -17.12 6.97 36.09
CA VAL A 263 -18.27 7.79 36.47
C VAL A 263 -18.46 7.57 37.98
N PRO A 264 -18.39 8.62 38.82
CA PRO A 264 -18.67 8.47 40.24
C PRO A 264 -20.12 8.01 40.43
N LEU A 265 -20.30 6.95 41.21
CA LEU A 265 -21.61 6.45 41.59
C LEU A 265 -22.43 7.57 42.28
N PRO A 266 -23.71 7.77 41.94
CA PRO A 266 -24.54 8.74 42.65
C PRO A 266 -24.64 8.34 44.13
N SER A 267 -24.33 9.28 45.02
CA SER A 267 -24.49 9.10 46.46
C SER A 267 -25.97 8.93 46.81
N SER A 268 -26.33 7.76 47.32
CA SER A 268 -27.63 7.54 47.94
C SER A 268 -27.64 8.26 49.30
N GLN A 269 -28.12 9.50 49.31
CA GLN A 269 -28.52 10.13 50.57
C GLN A 269 -29.73 9.36 51.12
N GLY A 270 -29.51 8.68 52.25
CA GLY A 270 -30.53 7.98 53.00
C GLY A 270 -31.64 8.93 53.44
N LYS A 271 -32.87 8.62 53.04
CA LYS A 271 -34.07 9.14 53.69
C LYS A 271 -34.40 8.24 54.87
N ALA A 272 -34.08 8.73 56.07
CA ALA A 272 -34.57 8.16 57.31
C ALA A 272 -36.11 8.25 57.33
N LEU A 273 -36.77 7.11 57.58
CA LEU A 273 -38.19 7.03 57.87
C LEU A 273 -38.41 7.58 59.29
N THR A 274 -39.04 8.76 59.41
CA THR A 274 -39.52 9.26 60.71
C THR A 274 -40.97 8.80 60.87
N TYR A 275 -41.18 7.84 61.77
CA TYR A 275 -42.50 7.46 62.28
C TYR A 275 -43.07 8.63 63.11
N LEU A 276 -44.25 9.13 62.73
CA LEU A 276 -45.03 10.06 63.56
C LEU A 276 -46.29 9.34 64.05
N LEU A 277 -46.32 9.10 65.37
CA LEU A 277 -47.49 8.73 66.15
C LEU A 277 -48.48 9.90 66.24
N LYS A 278 -49.75 9.63 65.91
CA LYS A 278 -51.02 10.29 66.28
C LYS A 278 -52.10 9.42 65.60
N LEU A 279 -52.96 8.64 66.26
CA LEU A 279 -53.61 8.65 67.57
C LEU A 279 -53.62 7.23 68.16
#